data_AF-A0A9D9C096-F1
#
_entry.id   AF-A0A9D9C096-F1
#
_cell.length_a   1.000
_cell.length_b   1.000
_cell.length_c   1.000
_cell.angle_alpha   90.00
_cell.angle_beta   90.00
_cell.angle_gamma   90.00
#
_symmetry.space_group_name_H-M   'P 1'
#
loop_
_entity.id
_entity.type
_entity.pdbx_description
1 polymer ?
#
loop_
_entity_poly.entity_id
_entity_poly.type
_entity_poly.pdbx_seq_one_letter_code
_entity_poly.pdbx_strand_id
1 'polypeptide(L)'
;DYLLGLECHDYDATTNATPAEIKEVYKDHQIFSYGEKYGTIGINYEGNLIEITTFRSEDGYVDNRHPRVIKFDATLESDVLRRDFTINAIAYDIKNEKIVDLVGGIKDLNEGIIRCVGIPHNRFLEDSLRIFRAIRFSARFNFKIEEATKLAIFKDYKLLNNISKERITEEVCKIATGGIENIISEYYDVFKYLIPELKGINIGLLKLNTNELVYKLAILFSDVTNLDKAINNFRFPKALSLRIKSIIRNNDLITNNDLANTRILMHKLGLDYYKDLNGYHKLIGLPYTDDDILNEAISLGYENNILAINGRSVKHATGFDGKEISEAIEEVFSEVVKGNLDNEKEVIKDYLFNKYGKANYLKKKLAIIKLVNSIVSKHNATISIGAGAMMYFRGIVDYFGDYDLSISKDDYEKIKDDLAKISTTPNLKWGYIYNFKIDGVEIDLVIKEDNVLNICDLEYNLDNDILHLESLEYWYNRYYQLERFHKCELIKKYMGGK
;
A
#
# COMPACT_ATOMS: atom_id res chain seq x y z
N ASP A 1 -18.36 -6.76 -35.95
CA ASP A 1 -18.69 -5.37 -35.58
C ASP A 1 -19.48 -4.66 -36.68
N TYR A 2 -18.92 -4.41 -37.88
CA TYR A 2 -19.64 -3.76 -39.00
C TYR A 2 -21.06 -4.30 -39.27
N LEU A 3 -21.21 -5.63 -39.42
CA LEU A 3 -22.50 -6.26 -39.69
C LEU A 3 -23.51 -6.16 -38.53
N LEU A 4 -23.04 -5.86 -37.32
CA LEU A 4 -23.88 -5.62 -36.15
C LEU A 4 -24.22 -4.12 -35.98
N GLY A 5 -23.74 -3.26 -36.87
CA GLY A 5 -23.88 -1.80 -36.73
C GLY A 5 -23.06 -1.21 -35.59
N LEU A 6 -22.05 -1.95 -35.10
CA LEU A 6 -21.13 -1.47 -34.06
C LEU A 6 -19.96 -0.71 -34.70
N GLU A 7 -19.39 0.23 -33.95
CA GLU A 7 -18.16 0.91 -34.34
C GLU A 7 -17.01 -0.11 -34.47
N CYS A 8 -16.31 -0.09 -35.60
CA CYS A 8 -15.13 -0.91 -35.82
C CYS A 8 -13.91 -0.17 -35.27
N HIS A 9 -13.30 -0.70 -34.22
CA HIS A 9 -12.11 -0.10 -33.61
C HIS A 9 -10.80 -0.54 -34.28
N ASP A 10 -10.78 -1.74 -34.85
CA ASP A 10 -9.61 -2.32 -35.52
C ASP A 10 -10.02 -2.82 -36.93
N TYR A 11 -9.17 -2.59 -37.91
CA TYR A 11 -9.34 -3.08 -39.29
C TYR A 11 -8.21 -4.06 -39.63
N ASP A 12 -8.58 -5.34 -39.78
CA ASP A 12 -7.68 -6.38 -40.25
C ASP A 12 -7.92 -6.66 -41.73
N ALA A 13 -6.84 -6.67 -42.52
CA ALA A 13 -6.88 -7.06 -43.93
C ALA A 13 -6.21 -8.43 -44.11
N THR A 14 -6.70 -9.21 -45.07
CA THR A 14 -6.05 -10.47 -45.46
C THR A 14 -5.92 -10.58 -46.97
N THR A 15 -4.81 -11.16 -47.43
CA THR A 15 -4.41 -11.17 -48.85
C THR A 15 -3.55 -12.38 -49.18
N ASN A 16 -3.46 -12.75 -50.46
CA ASN A 16 -2.48 -13.73 -50.93
C ASN A 16 -1.07 -13.14 -51.13
N ALA A 17 -0.89 -11.83 -50.97
CA ALA A 17 0.42 -11.21 -51.02
C ALA A 17 1.28 -11.64 -49.81
N THR A 18 2.52 -12.04 -50.09
CA THR A 18 3.52 -12.41 -49.09
C THR A 18 3.97 -11.20 -48.26
N PRO A 19 4.55 -11.40 -47.06
CA PRO A 19 5.06 -10.29 -46.25
C PRO A 19 6.05 -9.39 -47.00
N ALA A 20 6.89 -9.97 -47.88
CA ALA A 20 7.83 -9.20 -48.70
C ALA A 20 7.12 -8.32 -49.73
N GLU A 21 6.09 -8.84 -50.41
CA GLU A 21 5.29 -8.06 -51.36
C GLU A 21 4.51 -6.94 -50.67
N ILE A 22 3.92 -7.22 -49.49
CA ILE A 22 3.22 -6.21 -48.68
C ILE A 22 4.19 -5.06 -48.34
N LYS A 23 5.41 -5.40 -47.87
CA LYS A 23 6.42 -4.38 -47.54
C LYS A 23 6.85 -3.56 -48.75
N GLU A 24 6.99 -4.17 -49.91
CA GLU A 24 7.37 -3.44 -51.13
C GLU A 24 6.27 -2.47 -51.56
N VAL A 25 4.99 -2.89 -51.52
CA VAL A 25 3.84 -2.03 -51.86
C VAL A 25 3.75 -0.83 -50.91
N TYR A 26 4.01 -1.03 -49.62
CA TYR A 26 3.88 0.00 -48.59
C TYR A 26 5.23 0.57 -48.11
N LYS A 27 6.29 0.48 -48.93
CA LYS A 27 7.66 0.89 -48.54
C LYS A 27 7.79 2.36 -48.12
N ASP A 28 6.89 3.22 -48.59
CA ASP A 28 6.84 4.64 -48.26
C ASP A 28 6.04 4.94 -46.97
N HIS A 29 5.49 3.91 -46.32
CA HIS A 29 4.77 4.01 -45.04
C HIS A 29 5.63 3.50 -43.88
N GLN A 30 5.23 3.83 -42.65
CA GLN A 30 5.83 3.22 -41.47
C GLN A 30 5.34 1.78 -41.33
N ILE A 31 6.28 0.82 -41.40
CA ILE A 31 6.02 -0.61 -41.36
C ILE A 31 6.44 -1.19 -40.00
N PHE A 32 5.58 -2.02 -39.41
CA PHE A 32 5.86 -2.81 -38.22
C PHE A 32 5.89 -4.31 -38.55
N SER A 33 7.04 -4.95 -38.34
CA SER A 33 7.28 -6.37 -38.73
C SER A 33 7.27 -7.35 -37.56
N TYR A 34 6.69 -6.99 -36.40
CA TYR A 34 6.68 -7.88 -35.22
C TYR A 34 5.92 -9.21 -35.45
N GLY A 35 4.97 -9.23 -36.39
CA GLY A 35 4.18 -10.41 -36.77
C GLY A 35 4.65 -11.13 -38.03
N GLU A 36 5.75 -10.69 -38.66
CA GLU A 36 6.14 -11.14 -40.00
C GLU A 36 6.36 -12.65 -40.10
N LYS A 37 6.94 -13.26 -39.06
CA LYS A 37 7.13 -14.71 -38.97
C LYS A 37 5.82 -15.48 -39.10
N TYR A 38 4.71 -14.87 -38.70
CA TYR A 38 3.37 -15.44 -38.79
C TYR A 38 2.62 -14.94 -40.05
N GLY A 39 3.22 -14.09 -40.87
CA GLY A 39 2.61 -13.55 -42.08
C GLY A 39 1.84 -12.24 -41.87
N THR A 40 1.96 -11.60 -40.71
CA THR A 40 1.27 -10.34 -40.40
C THR A 40 2.24 -9.16 -40.47
N ILE A 41 1.89 -8.14 -41.23
CA ILE A 41 2.62 -6.86 -41.33
C ILE A 41 1.68 -5.74 -40.90
N GLY A 42 2.11 -4.93 -39.93
CA GLY A 42 1.38 -3.73 -39.52
C GLY A 42 1.81 -2.54 -40.36
N ILE A 43 0.87 -1.79 -40.92
CA ILE A 43 1.11 -0.57 -41.69
C ILE A 43 0.47 0.62 -40.98
N ASN A 44 1.22 1.67 -40.72
CA ASN A 44 0.63 2.95 -40.31
C ASN A 44 0.13 3.70 -41.55
N TYR A 45 -1.19 3.78 -41.70
CA TYR A 45 -1.85 4.50 -42.79
C TYR A 45 -2.66 5.66 -42.20
N GLU A 46 -2.20 6.89 -42.47
CA GLU A 46 -2.84 8.13 -41.98
C GLU A 46 -3.06 8.17 -40.46
N GLY A 47 -2.15 7.58 -39.68
CA GLY A 47 -2.24 7.52 -38.21
C GLY A 47 -2.99 6.30 -37.69
N ASN A 48 -3.55 5.45 -38.55
CA ASN A 48 -4.23 4.21 -38.19
C ASN A 48 -3.31 3.01 -38.43
N LEU A 49 -3.22 2.11 -37.46
CA LEU A 49 -2.51 0.84 -37.64
C LEU A 49 -3.44 -0.17 -38.33
N ILE A 50 -3.08 -0.60 -39.53
CA ILE A 50 -3.78 -1.66 -40.28
C ILE A 50 -2.91 -2.91 -40.26
N GLU A 51 -3.45 -4.01 -39.74
CA GLU A 51 -2.78 -5.31 -39.77
C GLU A 51 -3.13 -6.06 -41.06
N ILE A 52 -2.14 -6.29 -41.92
CA ILE A 52 -2.30 -7.04 -43.17
C ILE A 52 -1.70 -8.42 -42.98
N THR A 53 -2.51 -9.47 -43.05
CA THR A 53 -2.09 -10.86 -42.85
C THR A 53 -2.20 -11.69 -44.13
N THR A 54 -1.08 -12.24 -44.57
CA THR A 54 -1.03 -13.19 -45.69
C THR A 54 -1.87 -14.43 -45.38
N PHE A 55 -2.64 -14.93 -46.36
CA PHE A 55 -3.32 -16.22 -46.27
C PHE A 55 -2.31 -17.29 -45.88
N ARG A 56 -2.66 -18.08 -44.86
CA ARG A 56 -1.76 -19.12 -44.39
C ARG A 56 -2.49 -20.39 -43.99
N SER A 57 -1.80 -21.52 -44.19
CA SER A 57 -2.14 -22.79 -43.57
C SER A 57 -1.17 -23.08 -42.42
N GLU A 58 -1.68 -23.67 -41.36
CA GLU A 58 -0.95 -23.96 -40.12
C GLU A 58 -1.03 -25.47 -39.84
N ASP A 59 0.10 -26.08 -39.48
CA ASP A 59 0.15 -27.51 -39.11
C ASP A 59 1.13 -27.78 -37.96
N GLY A 60 0.87 -28.88 -37.24
CA GLY A 60 1.73 -29.43 -36.22
C GLY A 60 1.89 -28.53 -35.00
N TYR A 61 0.80 -28.07 -34.39
CA TYR A 61 0.86 -27.20 -33.20
C TYR A 61 1.64 -27.84 -32.05
N VAL A 62 2.55 -27.05 -31.47
CA VAL A 62 3.19 -27.30 -30.17
C VAL A 62 2.41 -26.51 -29.12
N ASP A 63 2.52 -26.92 -27.86
CA ASP A 63 2.06 -26.18 -26.66
C ASP A 63 0.64 -25.60 -26.69
N ASN A 64 -0.23 -26.13 -27.56
CA ASN A 64 -1.59 -25.64 -27.82
C ASN A 64 -1.62 -24.14 -28.17
N ARG A 65 -0.64 -23.68 -28.95
CA ARG A 65 -0.61 -22.32 -29.52
C ARG A 65 0.23 -22.19 -30.78
N HIS A 66 1.45 -22.74 -30.78
CA HIS A 66 2.43 -22.41 -31.83
C HIS A 66 2.43 -23.46 -32.95
N PRO A 67 2.01 -23.11 -34.18
CA PRO A 67 2.15 -24.03 -35.30
C PRO A 67 3.63 -24.30 -35.59
N ARG A 68 3.99 -25.56 -35.88
CA ARG A 68 5.35 -25.92 -36.34
C ARG A 68 5.60 -25.42 -37.74
N VAL A 69 4.58 -25.49 -38.59
CA VAL A 69 4.67 -25.16 -40.00
C VAL A 69 3.62 -24.11 -40.33
N ILE A 70 4.07 -23.02 -40.95
CA ILE A 70 3.22 -22.00 -41.54
C ILE A 70 3.55 -21.95 -43.02
N LYS A 71 2.55 -22.09 -43.89
CA LYS A 71 2.73 -21.96 -45.34
C LYS A 71 1.86 -20.85 -45.89
N PHE A 72 2.45 -20.02 -46.75
CA PHE A 72 1.81 -18.84 -47.35
C PHE A 72 1.27 -19.08 -48.76
N ASP A 73 1.11 -20.34 -49.16
CA ASP A 73 0.52 -20.81 -50.43
C ASP A 73 -0.99 -21.11 -50.29
N ALA A 74 -1.66 -20.44 -49.35
CA ALA A 74 -3.01 -20.75 -48.94
C ALA A 74 -4.07 -19.92 -49.69
N THR A 75 -5.29 -20.43 -49.72
CA THR A 75 -6.47 -19.72 -50.21
C THR A 75 -7.20 -19.02 -49.05
N LEU A 76 -8.11 -18.10 -49.38
CA LEU A 76 -9.05 -17.54 -48.40
C LEU A 76 -9.80 -18.64 -47.63
N GLU A 77 -10.20 -19.71 -48.32
CA GLU A 77 -10.88 -20.85 -47.69
C GLU A 77 -10.00 -21.51 -46.62
N SER A 78 -8.72 -21.77 -46.92
CA SER A 78 -7.79 -22.32 -45.93
C SER A 78 -7.57 -21.36 -44.73
N ASP A 79 -7.57 -20.05 -44.97
CA ASP A 79 -7.45 -19.05 -43.90
C ASP A 79 -8.69 -19.00 -43.00
N VAL A 80 -9.89 -19.07 -43.59
CA VAL A 80 -11.16 -19.10 -42.87
C VAL A 80 -11.25 -20.35 -41.98
N LEU A 81 -10.84 -21.52 -42.49
CA LEU A 81 -10.96 -22.80 -41.78
C LEU A 81 -10.11 -22.90 -40.51
N ARG A 82 -9.03 -22.12 -40.39
CA ARG A 82 -8.19 -22.08 -39.16
C ARG A 82 -8.70 -21.11 -38.09
N ARG A 83 -9.65 -20.22 -38.42
CA ARG A 83 -10.18 -19.20 -37.48
C ARG A 83 -10.94 -19.85 -36.32
N ASP A 84 -11.21 -19.05 -35.30
CA ASP A 84 -11.79 -19.53 -34.04
C ASP A 84 -13.29 -19.79 -34.16
N PHE A 85 -14.05 -18.80 -34.59
CA PHE A 85 -15.52 -18.85 -34.67
C PHE A 85 -16.04 -18.45 -36.05
N THR A 86 -17.18 -19.02 -36.44
CA THR A 86 -17.83 -18.74 -37.73
C THR A 86 -18.08 -17.25 -37.94
N ILE A 87 -18.55 -16.55 -36.91
CA ILE A 87 -18.78 -15.09 -36.95
C ILE A 87 -17.51 -14.25 -37.17
N ASN A 88 -16.33 -14.77 -36.81
CA ASN A 88 -15.03 -14.11 -37.01
C ASN A 88 -14.36 -14.55 -38.32
N ALA A 89 -15.00 -15.45 -39.06
CA ALA A 89 -14.52 -16.03 -40.31
C ALA A 89 -15.32 -15.53 -41.53
N ILE A 90 -16.08 -14.44 -41.35
CA ILE A 90 -16.71 -13.67 -42.43
C ILE A 90 -15.67 -12.71 -43.01
N ALA A 91 -15.56 -12.67 -44.33
CA ALA A 91 -14.67 -11.74 -45.04
C ALA A 91 -15.48 -10.74 -45.87
N TYR A 92 -14.93 -9.54 -46.06
CA TYR A 92 -15.45 -8.55 -47.01
C TYR A 92 -14.49 -8.44 -48.19
N ASP A 93 -14.96 -8.79 -49.38
CA ASP A 93 -14.20 -8.66 -50.62
C ASP A 93 -14.34 -7.22 -51.12
N ILE A 94 -13.31 -6.42 -50.87
CA ILE A 94 -13.27 -5.00 -51.23
C ILE A 94 -13.38 -4.80 -52.75
N LYS A 95 -12.83 -5.71 -53.56
CA LYS A 95 -12.80 -5.56 -55.02
C LYS A 95 -14.18 -5.76 -55.64
N ASN A 96 -14.94 -6.71 -55.13
CA ASN A 96 -16.27 -7.06 -55.64
C ASN A 96 -17.40 -6.52 -54.76
N GLU A 97 -17.08 -5.73 -53.73
CA GLU A 97 -18.01 -5.11 -52.77
C GLU A 97 -19.03 -6.10 -52.20
N LYS A 98 -18.57 -7.28 -51.80
CA LYS A 98 -19.45 -8.36 -51.34
C LYS A 98 -18.95 -9.03 -50.07
N ILE A 99 -19.90 -9.51 -49.27
CA ILE A 99 -19.61 -10.36 -48.11
C ILE A 99 -19.35 -11.78 -48.62
N VAL A 100 -18.27 -12.40 -48.12
CA VAL A 100 -17.91 -13.78 -48.36
C VAL A 100 -18.02 -14.54 -47.05
N ASP A 101 -18.92 -15.53 -47.01
CA ASP A 101 -19.13 -16.43 -45.89
C ASP A 101 -19.03 -17.88 -46.37
N LEU A 102 -17.98 -18.58 -45.93
CA LEU A 102 -17.71 -19.95 -46.34
C LEU A 102 -18.11 -20.97 -45.26
N VAL A 103 -18.51 -20.52 -44.07
CA VAL A 103 -18.70 -21.38 -42.89
C VAL A 103 -20.03 -21.14 -42.15
N GLY A 104 -20.90 -20.28 -42.69
CA GLY A 104 -22.21 -19.96 -42.11
C GLY A 104 -22.16 -18.91 -41.01
N GLY A 105 -21.11 -18.07 -40.97
CA GLY A 105 -20.94 -17.01 -39.99
C GLY A 105 -22.06 -15.98 -39.99
N ILE A 106 -22.66 -15.65 -41.15
CA ILE A 106 -23.77 -14.69 -41.23
C ILE A 106 -25.01 -15.25 -40.53
N LYS A 107 -25.28 -16.54 -40.71
CA LYS A 107 -26.41 -17.21 -40.05
C LYS A 107 -26.22 -17.21 -38.54
N ASP A 108 -25.05 -17.64 -38.06
CA ASP A 108 -24.74 -17.66 -36.62
C ASP A 108 -24.75 -16.23 -36.03
N LEU A 109 -24.30 -15.21 -36.78
CA LEU A 109 -24.35 -13.81 -36.37
C LEU A 109 -25.79 -13.32 -36.16
N ASN A 110 -26.68 -13.64 -37.10
CA ASN A 110 -28.10 -13.27 -37.02
C ASN A 110 -28.84 -14.01 -35.90
N GLU A 111 -28.46 -15.26 -35.61
CA GLU A 111 -29.04 -16.07 -34.54
C GLU A 111 -28.41 -15.77 -33.15
N GLY A 112 -27.35 -14.97 -33.11
CA GLY A 112 -26.62 -14.65 -31.88
C GLY A 112 -25.88 -15.87 -31.31
N ILE A 113 -25.16 -16.60 -32.16
CA ILE A 113 -24.48 -17.85 -31.83
C ILE A 113 -22.96 -17.71 -31.94
N ILE A 114 -22.24 -18.15 -30.91
CA ILE A 114 -20.80 -18.39 -30.93
C ILE A 114 -20.56 -19.87 -31.24
N ARG A 115 -20.09 -20.16 -32.45
CA ARG A 115 -19.81 -21.52 -32.94
C ARG A 115 -18.37 -21.62 -33.45
N CYS A 116 -17.65 -22.66 -33.05
CA CYS A 116 -16.33 -22.93 -33.60
C CYS A 116 -16.37 -23.26 -35.10
N VAL A 117 -15.36 -22.83 -35.86
CA VAL A 117 -15.18 -23.33 -37.23
C VAL A 117 -14.77 -24.80 -37.19
N GLY A 118 -15.52 -25.69 -37.85
CA GLY A 118 -15.24 -27.12 -37.84
C GLY A 118 -15.45 -27.78 -36.46
N ILE A 119 -14.53 -28.66 -36.05
CA ILE A 119 -14.66 -29.45 -34.80
C ILE A 119 -14.10 -28.65 -33.61
N PRO A 120 -14.92 -28.32 -32.58
CA PRO A 120 -14.49 -27.48 -31.46
C PRO A 120 -13.27 -28.00 -30.68
N HIS A 121 -13.23 -29.30 -30.41
CA HIS A 121 -12.09 -29.94 -29.71
C HIS A 121 -10.76 -29.67 -30.43
N ASN A 122 -10.74 -29.80 -31.76
CA ASN A 122 -9.55 -29.54 -32.56
C ASN A 122 -9.18 -28.05 -32.50
N ARG A 123 -10.16 -27.14 -32.53
CA ARG A 123 -9.90 -25.69 -32.38
C ARG A 123 -9.23 -25.36 -31.04
N PHE A 124 -9.67 -25.98 -29.95
CA PHE A 124 -9.11 -25.76 -28.62
C PHE A 124 -7.74 -26.43 -28.43
N LEU A 125 -7.47 -27.54 -29.10
CA LEU A 125 -6.13 -28.13 -29.14
C LEU A 125 -5.13 -27.26 -29.90
N GLU A 126 -5.56 -26.49 -30.89
CA GLU A 126 -4.66 -25.60 -31.64
C GLU A 126 -4.35 -24.29 -30.91
N ASP A 127 -5.37 -23.62 -30.35
CA ASP A 127 -5.19 -22.49 -29.44
C ASP A 127 -6.22 -22.57 -28.32
N SER A 128 -5.79 -23.03 -27.14
CA SER A 128 -6.71 -23.23 -26.02
C SER A 128 -7.26 -21.92 -25.45
N LEU A 129 -6.66 -20.77 -25.78
CA LEU A 129 -7.24 -19.45 -25.44
C LEU A 129 -8.61 -19.23 -26.10
N ARG A 130 -8.92 -19.93 -27.19
CA ARG A 130 -10.23 -19.87 -27.86
C ARG A 130 -11.38 -20.23 -26.90
N ILE A 131 -11.13 -21.03 -25.87
CA ILE A 131 -12.11 -21.31 -24.82
C ILE A 131 -12.56 -20.01 -24.14
N PHE A 132 -11.62 -19.18 -23.69
CA PHE A 132 -11.96 -17.89 -23.09
C PHE A 132 -12.47 -16.87 -24.10
N ARG A 133 -11.99 -16.92 -25.35
CA ARG A 133 -12.53 -16.03 -26.39
C ARG A 133 -14.01 -16.33 -26.65
N ALA A 134 -14.43 -17.59 -26.63
CA ALA A 134 -15.84 -17.96 -26.76
C ALA A 134 -16.68 -17.35 -25.63
N ILE A 135 -16.23 -17.55 -24.39
CA ILE A 135 -16.82 -16.98 -23.17
C ILE A 135 -16.86 -15.44 -23.29
N ARG A 136 -15.75 -14.80 -23.66
CA ARG A 136 -15.67 -13.34 -23.85
C ARG A 136 -16.65 -12.83 -24.89
N PHE A 137 -16.71 -13.46 -26.06
CA PHE A 137 -17.63 -13.02 -27.12
C PHE A 137 -19.09 -13.25 -26.74
N SER A 138 -19.38 -14.34 -26.03
CA SER A 138 -20.70 -14.62 -25.46
C SER A 138 -21.11 -13.53 -24.47
N ALA A 139 -20.22 -13.13 -23.54
CA ALA A 139 -20.45 -12.00 -22.65
C ALA A 139 -20.66 -10.69 -23.43
N ARG A 140 -19.69 -10.33 -24.29
CA ARG A 140 -19.65 -9.03 -25.00
C ARG A 140 -20.89 -8.79 -25.85
N PHE A 141 -21.30 -9.80 -26.60
CA PHE A 141 -22.41 -9.68 -27.56
C PHE A 141 -23.73 -10.21 -27.01
N ASN A 142 -23.74 -10.76 -25.78
CA ASN A 142 -24.87 -11.49 -25.21
C ASN A 142 -25.36 -12.63 -26.13
N PHE A 143 -24.42 -13.32 -26.78
CA PHE A 143 -24.66 -14.43 -27.70
C PHE A 143 -24.62 -15.75 -26.96
N LYS A 144 -25.37 -16.75 -27.44
CA LYS A 144 -25.32 -18.12 -26.92
C LYS A 144 -24.14 -18.87 -27.51
N ILE A 145 -23.46 -19.70 -26.72
CA ILE A 145 -22.46 -20.62 -27.25
C ILE A 145 -23.18 -21.88 -27.76
N GLU A 146 -22.85 -22.31 -28.97
CA GLU A 146 -23.42 -23.52 -29.56
C GLU A 146 -23.11 -24.77 -28.72
N GLU A 147 -24.06 -25.70 -28.60
CA GLU A 147 -23.97 -26.89 -27.74
C GLU A 147 -22.69 -27.71 -27.94
N ALA A 148 -22.27 -28.02 -29.18
CA ALA A 148 -21.04 -28.79 -29.39
C ALA A 148 -19.80 -28.01 -28.95
N THR A 149 -19.76 -26.71 -29.22
CA THR A 149 -18.71 -25.78 -28.76
C THR A 149 -18.69 -25.70 -27.24
N LYS A 150 -19.85 -25.58 -26.60
CA LYS A 150 -20.02 -25.53 -25.14
C LYS A 150 -19.57 -26.83 -24.46
N LEU A 151 -19.98 -27.99 -24.98
CA LEU A 151 -19.53 -29.30 -24.47
C LEU A 151 -18.01 -29.44 -24.54
N ALA A 152 -17.40 -28.99 -25.64
CA ALA A 152 -15.95 -29.00 -25.78
C ALA A 152 -15.26 -28.04 -24.78
N ILE A 153 -15.84 -26.88 -24.46
CA ILE A 153 -15.31 -25.98 -23.41
C ILE A 153 -15.20 -26.73 -22.08
N PHE A 154 -16.27 -27.39 -21.63
CA PHE A 154 -16.25 -28.13 -20.37
C PHE A 154 -15.35 -29.37 -20.38
N LYS A 155 -15.13 -29.96 -21.56
CA LYS A 155 -14.19 -31.08 -21.71
C LYS A 155 -12.73 -30.62 -21.65
N ASP A 156 -12.43 -29.48 -22.27
CA ASP A 156 -11.08 -29.09 -22.65
C ASP A 156 -10.53 -27.88 -21.87
N TYR A 157 -11.28 -27.25 -20.95
CA TYR A 157 -10.83 -26.05 -20.21
C TYR A 157 -9.50 -26.22 -19.47
N LYS A 158 -9.10 -27.46 -19.13
CA LYS A 158 -7.79 -27.72 -18.49
C LYS A 158 -6.61 -27.41 -19.40
N LEU A 159 -6.80 -27.37 -20.71
CA LEU A 159 -5.80 -26.94 -21.70
C LEU A 159 -5.37 -25.48 -21.52
N LEU A 160 -6.15 -24.68 -20.78
CA LEU A 160 -5.81 -23.29 -20.47
C LEU A 160 -4.50 -23.15 -19.67
N ASN A 161 -4.07 -24.21 -18.96
CA ASN A 161 -2.77 -24.22 -18.28
C ASN A 161 -1.57 -24.10 -19.23
N ASN A 162 -1.75 -24.43 -20.51
CA ASN A 162 -0.70 -24.34 -21.51
C ASN A 162 -0.55 -22.91 -22.06
N ILE A 163 -1.48 -22.01 -21.72
CA ILE A 163 -1.45 -20.62 -22.16
C ILE A 163 -0.71 -19.75 -21.14
N SER A 164 0.04 -18.78 -21.66
CA SER A 164 0.75 -17.82 -20.83
C SER A 164 -0.23 -16.99 -19.99
N LYS A 165 0.19 -16.65 -18.77
CA LYS A 165 -0.63 -15.90 -17.82
C LYS A 165 -1.01 -14.52 -18.35
N GLU A 166 -0.17 -13.90 -19.18
CA GLU A 166 -0.41 -12.61 -19.82
C GLU A 166 -1.66 -12.66 -20.70
N ARG A 167 -1.75 -13.63 -21.62
CA ARG A 167 -2.93 -13.79 -22.50
C ARG A 167 -4.19 -14.11 -21.73
N ILE A 168 -4.09 -14.98 -20.73
CA ILE A 168 -5.22 -15.28 -19.83
C ILE A 168 -5.70 -14.02 -19.11
N THR A 169 -4.77 -13.20 -18.63
CA THR A 169 -5.09 -11.94 -17.95
C THR A 169 -5.80 -10.97 -18.87
N GLU A 170 -5.33 -10.81 -20.11
CA GLU A 170 -5.97 -9.95 -21.10
C GLU A 170 -7.41 -10.38 -21.37
N GLU A 171 -7.67 -11.68 -21.56
CA GLU A 171 -9.02 -12.18 -21.77
C GLU A 171 -9.89 -12.00 -20.52
N VAL A 172 -9.39 -12.29 -19.31
CA VAL A 172 -10.15 -12.06 -18.07
C VAL A 172 -10.52 -10.59 -17.88
N CYS A 173 -9.61 -9.65 -18.18
CA CYS A 173 -9.92 -8.22 -18.15
C CYS A 173 -11.04 -7.86 -19.14
N LYS A 174 -10.97 -8.36 -20.38
CA LYS A 174 -12.00 -8.09 -21.41
C LYS A 174 -13.34 -8.75 -21.07
N ILE A 175 -13.33 -9.92 -20.44
CA ILE A 175 -14.55 -10.59 -19.97
C ILE A 175 -15.16 -9.76 -18.84
N ALA A 176 -14.36 -9.34 -17.86
CA ALA A 176 -14.83 -8.57 -16.70
C ALA A 176 -15.53 -7.26 -17.09
N THR A 177 -15.06 -6.57 -18.13
CA THR A 177 -15.70 -5.35 -18.66
C THR A 177 -16.77 -5.64 -19.73
N GLY A 178 -16.80 -6.85 -20.27
CA GLY A 178 -17.64 -7.23 -21.41
C GLY A 178 -18.96 -7.90 -21.05
N GLY A 179 -19.44 -7.87 -19.81
CA GLY A 179 -20.73 -8.48 -19.44
C GLY A 179 -20.65 -9.88 -18.82
N ILE A 180 -19.59 -10.12 -18.04
CA ILE A 180 -19.30 -11.37 -17.32
C ILE A 180 -20.49 -11.91 -16.50
N GLU A 181 -21.33 -11.03 -15.96
CA GLU A 181 -22.49 -11.35 -15.15
C GLU A 181 -23.51 -12.29 -15.83
N ASN A 182 -23.55 -12.27 -17.17
CA ASN A 182 -24.53 -13.05 -17.95
C ASN A 182 -24.09 -14.50 -18.11
N ILE A 183 -22.79 -14.79 -17.97
CA ILE A 183 -22.22 -16.09 -18.33
C ILE A 183 -21.46 -16.76 -17.19
N ILE A 184 -21.04 -16.01 -16.17
CA ILE A 184 -20.11 -16.53 -15.17
C ILE A 184 -20.69 -17.67 -14.32
N SER A 185 -22.01 -17.68 -14.12
CA SER A 185 -22.69 -18.77 -13.41
C SER A 185 -22.58 -20.09 -14.16
N GLU A 186 -22.71 -20.04 -15.48
CA GLU A 186 -22.66 -21.22 -16.36
C GLU A 186 -21.24 -21.76 -16.47
N TYR A 187 -20.25 -20.87 -16.55
CA TYR A 187 -18.84 -21.24 -16.72
C TYR A 187 -18.04 -21.14 -15.42
N TYR A 188 -18.70 -21.17 -14.25
CA TYR A 188 -18.07 -21.01 -12.94
C TYR A 188 -16.88 -21.96 -12.75
N ASP A 189 -17.03 -23.23 -13.14
CA ASP A 189 -15.97 -24.24 -13.02
C ASP A 189 -14.72 -23.92 -13.87
N VAL A 190 -14.90 -23.25 -15.01
CA VAL A 190 -13.80 -22.79 -15.87
C VAL A 190 -13.04 -21.67 -15.16
N PHE A 191 -13.74 -20.70 -14.57
CA PHE A 191 -13.11 -19.63 -13.79
C PHE A 191 -12.47 -20.15 -12.51
N LYS A 192 -13.15 -21.05 -11.79
CA LYS A 192 -12.66 -21.70 -10.57
C LYS A 192 -11.40 -22.53 -10.81
N TYR A 193 -11.25 -23.12 -11.99
CA TYR A 193 -10.02 -23.81 -12.36
C TYR A 193 -8.82 -22.86 -12.47
N LEU A 194 -9.02 -21.70 -13.08
CA LEU A 194 -8.00 -20.65 -13.17
C LEU A 194 -7.79 -19.87 -11.88
N ILE A 195 -8.81 -19.76 -11.05
CA ILE A 195 -8.79 -19.09 -9.76
C ILE A 195 -9.14 -20.12 -8.69
N PRO A 196 -8.20 -21.03 -8.34
CA PRO A 196 -8.46 -22.07 -7.35
C PRO A 196 -8.96 -21.52 -6.01
N GLU A 197 -8.60 -20.28 -5.68
CA GLU A 197 -9.00 -19.58 -4.46
C GLU A 197 -10.47 -19.12 -4.46
N LEU A 198 -11.16 -19.09 -5.60
CA LEU A 198 -12.51 -18.53 -5.75
C LEU A 198 -13.57 -19.32 -4.96
N LYS A 199 -14.20 -18.74 -3.94
CA LYS A 199 -15.26 -19.43 -3.18
C LYS A 199 -16.64 -19.20 -3.78
N GLY A 200 -16.85 -18.01 -4.30
CA GLY A 200 -18.12 -17.57 -4.86
C GLY A 200 -17.92 -16.28 -5.64
N ILE A 201 -18.97 -15.86 -6.33
CA ILE A 201 -18.98 -14.63 -7.12
C ILE A 201 -20.30 -13.91 -6.87
N ASN A 202 -20.22 -12.63 -6.55
CA ASN A 202 -21.42 -11.82 -6.40
C ASN A 202 -21.94 -11.34 -7.78
N ILE A 203 -22.74 -12.19 -8.42
CA ILE A 203 -23.33 -11.92 -9.74
C ILE A 203 -24.20 -10.65 -9.71
N GLY A 204 -24.89 -10.40 -8.59
CA GLY A 204 -25.70 -9.20 -8.41
C GLY A 204 -24.87 -7.92 -8.54
N LEU A 205 -23.68 -7.89 -7.94
CA LEU A 205 -22.75 -6.77 -8.07
C LEU A 205 -22.12 -6.70 -9.46
N LEU A 206 -21.84 -7.82 -10.13
CA LEU A 206 -21.31 -7.81 -11.49
C LEU A 206 -22.28 -7.19 -12.50
N LYS A 207 -23.59 -7.24 -12.25
CA LYS A 207 -24.63 -6.57 -13.08
C LYS A 207 -24.63 -5.05 -12.96
N LEU A 208 -23.92 -4.48 -12.00
CA LEU A 208 -23.88 -3.03 -11.82
C LEU A 208 -23.15 -2.38 -13.00
N ASN A 209 -23.71 -1.26 -13.46
CA ASN A 209 -23.24 -0.56 -14.64
C ASN A 209 -21.97 0.24 -14.31
N THR A 210 -20.81 -0.28 -14.73
CA THR A 210 -19.53 0.42 -14.64
C THR A 210 -18.58 -0.10 -15.73
N ASN A 211 -17.83 0.82 -16.33
CA ASN A 211 -16.74 0.49 -17.27
C ASN A 211 -15.38 0.42 -16.56
N GLU A 212 -15.34 0.69 -15.26
CA GLU A 212 -14.11 0.68 -14.47
C GLU A 212 -13.65 -0.76 -14.22
N LEU A 213 -12.61 -1.17 -14.94
CA LEU A 213 -12.02 -2.51 -14.85
C LEU A 213 -11.65 -2.88 -13.40
N VAL A 214 -11.12 -1.91 -12.64
CA VAL A 214 -10.71 -2.14 -11.24
C VAL A 214 -11.88 -2.58 -10.36
N TYR A 215 -13.08 -2.04 -10.57
CA TYR A 215 -14.27 -2.41 -9.79
C TYR A 215 -14.81 -3.77 -10.20
N LYS A 216 -14.89 -4.06 -11.50
CA LYS A 216 -15.32 -5.38 -12.00
C LYS A 216 -14.38 -6.49 -11.50
N LEU A 217 -13.07 -6.24 -11.50
CA LEU A 217 -12.10 -7.19 -10.94
C LEU A 217 -12.20 -7.27 -9.41
N ALA A 218 -12.41 -6.16 -8.71
CA ALA A 218 -12.63 -6.20 -7.26
C ALA A 218 -13.85 -7.06 -6.89
N ILE A 219 -14.95 -6.98 -7.64
CA ILE A 219 -16.13 -7.85 -7.47
C ILE A 219 -15.78 -9.31 -7.80
N LEU A 220 -15.09 -9.57 -8.92
CA LEU A 220 -14.72 -10.93 -9.33
C LEU A 220 -13.86 -11.64 -8.28
N PHE A 221 -12.96 -10.91 -7.63
CA PHE A 221 -12.03 -11.43 -6.62
C PHE A 221 -12.50 -11.18 -5.18
N SER A 222 -13.74 -10.76 -4.95
CA SER A 222 -14.22 -10.36 -3.62
C SER A 222 -14.35 -11.53 -2.64
N ASP A 223 -14.69 -12.72 -3.15
CA ASP A 223 -14.88 -13.93 -2.33
C ASP A 223 -13.86 -15.02 -2.70
N VAL A 224 -12.63 -14.83 -2.23
CA VAL A 224 -11.50 -15.73 -2.45
C VAL A 224 -10.89 -16.18 -1.11
N THR A 225 -10.37 -17.41 -1.05
CA THR A 225 -9.67 -17.94 0.13
C THR A 225 -8.35 -17.21 0.41
N ASN A 226 -7.64 -16.78 -0.64
CA ASN A 226 -6.37 -16.08 -0.54
C ASN A 226 -6.23 -15.07 -1.69
N LEU A 227 -6.41 -13.79 -1.36
CA LEU A 227 -6.43 -12.71 -2.34
C LEU A 227 -5.08 -12.53 -3.06
N ASP A 228 -3.97 -12.62 -2.35
CA ASP A 228 -2.65 -12.45 -2.97
C ASP A 228 -2.37 -13.55 -3.97
N LYS A 229 -2.66 -14.81 -3.62
CA LYS A 229 -2.45 -15.95 -4.50
C LYS A 229 -3.36 -15.89 -5.73
N ALA A 230 -4.63 -15.52 -5.55
CA ALA A 230 -5.57 -15.34 -6.64
C ALA A 230 -5.09 -14.27 -7.64
N ILE A 231 -4.77 -13.06 -7.17
CA ILE A 231 -4.33 -11.95 -8.02
C ILE A 231 -2.97 -12.23 -8.66
N ASN A 232 -2.03 -12.81 -7.91
CA ASN A 232 -0.69 -13.14 -8.43
C ASN A 232 -0.71 -14.33 -9.42
N ASN A 233 -1.84 -15.05 -9.56
CA ASN A 233 -1.98 -16.04 -10.61
C ASN A 233 -2.10 -15.39 -12.00
N PHE A 234 -2.43 -14.10 -12.05
CA PHE A 234 -2.53 -13.30 -13.25
C PHE A 234 -1.36 -12.32 -13.37
N ARG A 235 -1.19 -11.75 -14.55
CA ARG A 235 -0.14 -10.79 -14.91
C ARG A 235 -0.73 -9.39 -15.09
N PHE A 236 -1.54 -8.96 -14.12
CA PHE A 236 -2.06 -7.60 -14.11
C PHE A 236 -0.90 -6.59 -13.97
N PRO A 237 -1.05 -5.36 -14.52
CA PRO A 237 -0.16 -4.26 -14.16
C PRO A 237 -0.06 -4.10 -12.65
N LYS A 238 1.15 -3.81 -12.14
CA LYS A 238 1.40 -3.73 -10.68
C LYS A 238 0.46 -2.74 -9.99
N ALA A 239 0.25 -1.57 -10.61
CA ALA A 239 -0.67 -0.56 -10.09
C ALA A 239 -2.11 -1.10 -9.96
N LEU A 240 -2.62 -1.79 -10.99
CA LEU A 240 -3.96 -2.39 -10.96
C LEU A 240 -4.07 -3.47 -9.87
N SER A 241 -3.06 -4.33 -9.75
CA SER A 241 -3.00 -5.35 -8.68
C SER A 241 -3.11 -4.73 -7.29
N LEU A 242 -2.40 -3.63 -7.03
CA LEU A 242 -2.43 -2.94 -5.75
C LEU A 242 -3.78 -2.29 -5.48
N ARG A 243 -4.38 -1.66 -6.49
CA ARG A 243 -5.72 -1.03 -6.39
C ARG A 243 -6.80 -2.06 -6.06
N ILE A 244 -6.86 -3.19 -6.78
CA ILE A 244 -7.80 -4.29 -6.50
C ILE A 244 -7.64 -4.80 -5.06
N LYS A 245 -6.39 -5.09 -4.66
CA LYS A 245 -6.09 -5.57 -3.31
C LYS A 245 -6.46 -4.55 -2.23
N SER A 246 -6.24 -3.26 -2.50
CA SER A 246 -6.57 -2.18 -1.57
C SER A 246 -8.09 -2.09 -1.36
N ILE A 247 -8.89 -2.12 -2.43
CA ILE A 247 -10.35 -2.10 -2.33
C ILE A 247 -10.84 -3.28 -1.46
N ILE A 248 -10.46 -4.50 -1.81
CA ILE A 248 -10.97 -5.71 -1.14
C ILE A 248 -10.55 -5.76 0.34
N ARG A 249 -9.30 -5.42 0.68
CA ARG A 249 -8.81 -5.47 2.07
C ARG A 249 -9.38 -4.39 2.97
N ASN A 250 -9.80 -3.27 2.40
CA ASN A 250 -10.25 -2.10 3.14
C ASN A 250 -11.75 -1.84 3.01
N ASN A 251 -12.51 -2.80 2.45
CA ASN A 251 -13.94 -2.68 2.17
C ASN A 251 -14.81 -2.37 3.40
N ASP A 252 -14.30 -2.61 4.61
CA ASP A 252 -15.04 -2.36 5.85
C ASP A 252 -14.66 -1.02 6.52
N LEU A 253 -13.73 -0.24 5.92
CA LEU A 253 -13.21 0.97 6.56
C LEU A 253 -14.16 2.18 6.48
N ILE A 254 -14.88 2.34 5.36
CA ILE A 254 -15.84 3.44 5.22
C ILE A 254 -17.16 3.00 5.83
N THR A 255 -17.47 3.58 7.00
CA THR A 255 -18.67 3.24 7.78
C THR A 255 -19.72 4.34 7.78
N ASN A 256 -19.33 5.57 7.47
CA ASN A 256 -20.19 6.74 7.46
C ASN A 256 -19.63 7.82 6.52
N ASN A 257 -20.49 8.75 6.13
CA ASN A 257 -20.14 9.96 5.39
C ASN A 257 -19.70 11.05 6.38
N ASP A 258 -18.47 10.97 6.89
CA ASP A 258 -17.92 11.86 7.91
C ASP A 258 -16.60 12.49 7.46
N LEU A 259 -16.43 13.80 7.70
CA LEU A 259 -15.27 14.58 7.28
C LEU A 259 -13.99 14.13 7.97
N ALA A 260 -14.03 13.91 9.30
CA ALA A 260 -12.85 13.52 10.06
C ALA A 260 -12.38 12.12 9.66
N ASN A 261 -13.31 11.15 9.58
CA ASN A 261 -13.01 9.79 9.15
C ASN A 261 -12.48 9.76 7.70
N THR A 262 -13.07 10.54 6.79
CA THR A 262 -12.58 10.70 5.41
C THR A 262 -11.12 11.11 5.39
N ARG A 263 -10.74 12.17 6.13
CA ARG A 263 -9.35 12.65 6.20
C ARG A 263 -8.41 11.61 6.80
N ILE A 264 -8.82 10.90 7.84
CA ILE A 264 -8.04 9.82 8.47
C ILE A 264 -7.81 8.65 7.49
N LEU A 265 -8.83 8.25 6.75
CA LEU A 265 -8.72 7.18 5.77
C LEU A 265 -7.87 7.59 4.56
N MET A 266 -8.00 8.84 4.10
CA MET A 266 -7.12 9.39 3.06
C MET A 266 -5.66 9.45 3.52
N HIS A 267 -5.41 9.81 4.79
CA HIS A 267 -4.08 9.77 5.38
C HIS A 267 -3.48 8.36 5.35
N LYS A 268 -4.27 7.37 5.79
CA LYS A 268 -3.84 5.99 5.92
C LYS A 268 -3.65 5.28 4.58
N LEU A 269 -4.53 5.52 3.62
CA LEU A 269 -4.56 4.81 2.34
C LEU A 269 -3.85 5.56 1.22
N GLY A 270 -3.79 6.89 1.30
CA GLY A 270 -3.48 7.77 0.18
C GLY A 270 -4.72 8.09 -0.67
N LEU A 271 -4.70 9.24 -1.35
CA LEU A 271 -5.85 9.80 -2.06
C LEU A 271 -6.42 8.87 -3.13
N ASP A 272 -5.58 8.33 -4.01
CA ASP A 272 -6.04 7.53 -5.15
C ASP A 272 -6.69 6.22 -4.68
N TYR A 273 -6.10 5.55 -3.70
CA TYR A 273 -6.66 4.32 -3.13
C TYR A 273 -7.94 4.58 -2.34
N TYR A 274 -8.04 5.72 -1.65
CA TYR A 274 -9.26 6.13 -1.00
C TYR A 274 -10.37 6.42 -2.03
N LYS A 275 -10.07 7.14 -3.11
CA LYS A 275 -11.03 7.40 -4.20
C LYS A 275 -11.52 6.12 -4.86
N ASP A 276 -10.64 5.16 -5.08
CA ASP A 276 -11.01 3.84 -5.59
C ASP A 276 -11.99 3.12 -4.65
N LEU A 277 -11.67 3.07 -3.36
CA LEU A 277 -12.53 2.46 -2.34
C LEU A 277 -13.89 3.18 -2.24
N ASN A 278 -13.88 4.51 -2.22
CA ASN A 278 -15.07 5.34 -2.14
C ASN A 278 -15.99 5.15 -3.36
N GLY A 279 -15.41 5.18 -4.56
CA GLY A 279 -16.13 4.93 -5.80
C GLY A 279 -16.68 3.50 -5.88
N TYR A 280 -15.93 2.52 -5.38
CA TYR A 280 -16.41 1.14 -5.24
C TYR A 280 -17.61 1.05 -4.29
N HIS A 281 -17.56 1.66 -3.10
CA HIS A 281 -18.68 1.69 -2.15
C HIS A 281 -19.92 2.35 -2.75
N LYS A 282 -19.75 3.51 -3.42
CA LYS A 282 -20.81 4.21 -4.14
C LYS A 282 -21.46 3.31 -5.20
N LEU A 283 -20.66 2.55 -5.95
CA LEU A 283 -21.15 1.60 -6.95
C LEU A 283 -22.02 0.50 -6.31
N ILE A 284 -21.52 -0.13 -5.24
CA ILE A 284 -22.16 -1.32 -4.66
C ILE A 284 -23.20 -1.01 -3.58
N GLY A 285 -23.47 0.27 -3.30
CA GLY A 285 -24.47 0.72 -2.33
C GLY A 285 -24.05 0.57 -0.87
N LEU A 286 -22.75 0.60 -0.59
CA LEU A 286 -22.21 0.68 0.77
C LEU A 286 -22.04 2.15 1.21
N PRO A 287 -21.89 2.44 2.52
CA PRO A 287 -21.57 3.78 3.00
C PRO A 287 -20.35 4.35 2.27
N TYR A 288 -20.47 5.57 1.76
CA TYR A 288 -19.43 6.27 1.01
C TYR A 288 -19.39 7.73 1.44
N THR A 289 -18.33 8.43 1.06
CA THR A 289 -18.16 9.86 1.27
C THR A 289 -18.59 10.64 0.03
N ASP A 290 -19.47 11.61 0.22
CA ASP A 290 -20.03 12.43 -0.85
C ASP A 290 -19.00 13.43 -1.39
N ASP A 291 -19.23 13.94 -2.61
CA ASP A 291 -18.26 14.80 -3.29
C ASP A 291 -17.99 16.11 -2.51
N ASP A 292 -18.99 16.66 -1.82
CA ASP A 292 -18.83 17.88 -1.01
C ASP A 292 -17.84 17.66 0.15
N ILE A 293 -18.02 16.59 0.93
CA ILE A 293 -17.15 16.24 2.05
C ILE A 293 -15.76 15.83 1.56
N LEU A 294 -15.68 15.11 0.44
CA LEU A 294 -14.40 14.73 -0.16
C LEU A 294 -13.59 15.98 -0.58
N ASN A 295 -14.24 16.95 -1.22
CA ASN A 295 -13.60 18.19 -1.63
C ASN A 295 -13.16 19.03 -0.43
N GLU A 296 -13.99 19.11 0.61
CA GLU A 296 -13.63 19.77 1.87
C GLU A 296 -12.44 19.09 2.55
N ALA A 297 -12.45 17.76 2.63
CA ALA A 297 -11.34 16.97 3.20
C ALA A 297 -10.01 17.21 2.48
N ILE A 298 -10.04 17.27 1.13
CA ILE A 298 -8.87 17.59 0.31
C ILE A 298 -8.38 19.01 0.60
N SER A 299 -9.30 19.99 0.68
CA SER A 299 -8.95 21.40 0.95
C SER A 299 -8.34 21.60 2.34
N LEU A 300 -8.81 20.89 3.36
CA LEU A 300 -8.28 20.95 4.72
C LEU A 300 -6.98 20.14 4.90
N GLY A 301 -6.61 19.33 3.91
CA GLY A 301 -5.43 18.47 3.91
C GLY A 301 -5.60 17.20 4.76
N TYR A 302 -4.85 16.16 4.39
CA TYR A 302 -4.90 14.82 4.97
C TYR A 302 -3.51 14.20 5.17
N GLU A 303 -2.43 14.97 5.00
CA GLU A 303 -1.06 14.50 5.19
C GLU A 303 -0.49 15.01 6.52
N ASN A 304 0.60 14.41 6.99
CA ASN A 304 1.24 14.81 8.25
C ASN A 304 1.75 16.26 8.25
N ASN A 305 1.90 16.88 7.08
CA ASN A 305 2.32 18.28 6.95
C ASN A 305 1.31 19.28 7.52
N ILE A 306 0.06 18.86 7.77
CA ILE A 306 -0.92 19.72 8.43
C ILE A 306 -0.61 19.89 9.92
N LEU A 307 0.16 18.98 10.53
CA LEU A 307 0.45 19.02 11.96
C LEU A 307 1.48 20.10 12.29
N ALA A 308 1.27 20.79 13.41
CA ALA A 308 2.22 21.77 13.94
C ALA A 308 3.51 21.14 14.52
N ILE A 309 3.61 19.81 14.51
CA ILE A 309 4.76 19.04 14.98
C ILE A 309 5.39 18.21 13.85
N ASN A 310 6.61 17.77 14.08
CA ASN A 310 7.32 16.82 13.22
C ASN A 310 7.95 15.72 14.07
N GLY A 311 8.55 14.70 13.43
CA GLY A 311 9.17 13.58 14.15
C GLY A 311 10.24 14.00 15.17
N ARG A 312 10.97 15.10 14.91
CA ARG A 312 11.91 15.64 15.90
C ARG A 312 11.18 16.14 17.15
N SER A 313 10.05 16.83 16.98
CA SER A 313 9.24 17.34 18.10
C SER A 313 8.69 16.18 18.94
N VAL A 314 8.20 15.11 18.30
CA VAL A 314 7.75 13.89 18.98
C VAL A 314 8.88 13.26 19.78
N LYS A 315 10.05 13.03 19.15
CA LYS A 315 11.23 12.49 19.84
C LYS A 315 11.61 13.29 21.08
N HIS A 316 11.56 14.62 21.02
CA HIS A 316 11.86 15.46 22.17
C HIS A 316 10.79 15.36 23.27
N ALA A 317 9.52 15.22 22.91
CA ALA A 317 8.42 15.11 23.86
C ALA A 317 8.30 13.72 24.51
N THR A 318 8.65 12.65 23.80
CA THR A 318 8.38 11.26 24.24
C THR A 318 9.63 10.42 24.48
N GLY A 319 10.78 10.80 23.88
CA GLY A 319 11.97 9.96 23.82
C GLY A 319 11.88 8.80 22.82
N PHE A 320 10.81 8.73 22.03
CA PHE A 320 10.61 7.68 21.03
C PHE A 320 11.64 7.72 19.90
N ASP A 321 11.86 6.56 19.28
CA ASP A 321 12.70 6.39 18.10
C ASP A 321 12.05 5.47 17.05
N GLY A 322 12.41 5.68 15.79
CA GLY A 322 11.95 4.84 14.68
C GLY A 322 10.42 4.74 14.57
N LYS A 323 9.90 3.51 14.66
CA LYS A 323 8.47 3.19 14.45
C LYS A 323 7.54 3.88 15.45
N GLU A 324 7.98 4.04 16.69
CA GLU A 324 7.19 4.66 17.76
C GLU A 324 6.87 6.14 17.44
N ILE A 325 7.79 6.84 16.75
CA ILE A 325 7.54 8.21 16.30
C ILE A 325 6.40 8.24 15.30
N SER A 326 6.40 7.33 14.32
CA SER A 326 5.34 7.27 13.30
C SER A 326 3.99 6.94 13.93
N GLU A 327 3.94 5.99 14.85
CA GLU A 327 2.71 5.61 15.58
C GLU A 327 2.15 6.80 16.39
N ALA A 328 3.02 7.55 17.06
CA ALA A 328 2.61 8.76 17.79
C ALA A 328 2.12 9.88 16.85
N ILE A 329 2.73 10.05 15.67
CA ILE A 329 2.28 11.02 14.66
C ILE A 329 0.90 10.62 14.13
N GLU A 330 0.67 9.35 13.79
CA GLU A 330 -0.62 8.85 13.31
C GLU A 330 -1.73 9.10 14.34
N GLU A 331 -1.43 8.88 15.62
CA GLU A 331 -2.37 9.16 16.69
C GLU A 331 -2.68 10.65 16.83
N VAL A 332 -1.66 11.51 16.89
CA VAL A 332 -1.84 12.96 16.96
C VAL A 332 -2.66 13.45 15.77
N PHE A 333 -2.38 12.94 14.56
CA PHE A 333 -3.15 13.24 13.37
C PHE A 333 -4.63 12.93 13.56
N SER A 334 -4.95 11.72 14.04
CA SER A 334 -6.32 11.31 14.34
C SER A 334 -7.00 12.26 15.33
N GLU A 335 -6.36 12.58 16.45
CA GLU A 335 -6.97 13.42 17.50
C GLU A 335 -7.17 14.87 17.04
N VAL A 336 -6.21 15.42 16.28
CA VAL A 336 -6.34 16.76 15.69
C VAL A 336 -7.48 16.81 14.68
N VAL A 337 -7.55 15.83 13.77
CA VAL A 337 -8.59 15.78 12.73
C VAL A 337 -9.99 15.58 13.31
N LYS A 338 -10.12 14.83 14.41
CA LYS A 338 -11.38 14.67 15.15
C LYS A 338 -11.78 15.90 15.97
N GLY A 339 -10.89 16.87 16.14
CA GLY A 339 -11.11 18.05 16.98
C GLY A 339 -10.95 17.79 18.48
N ASN A 340 -10.32 16.69 18.87
CA ASN A 340 -10.04 16.35 20.28
C ASN A 340 -8.75 17.01 20.79
N LEU A 341 -7.88 17.46 19.89
CA LEU A 341 -6.58 18.06 20.19
C LEU A 341 -6.34 19.28 19.31
N ASP A 342 -6.06 20.42 19.93
CA ASP A 342 -5.72 21.63 19.17
C ASP A 342 -4.39 21.45 18.45
N ASN A 343 -4.33 21.90 17.20
CA ASN A 343 -3.15 21.77 16.34
C ASN A 343 -2.08 22.82 16.66
N GLU A 344 -1.74 22.97 17.94
CA GLU A 344 -0.71 23.87 18.42
C GLU A 344 0.49 23.08 18.93
N LYS A 345 1.69 23.53 18.57
CA LYS A 345 2.93 22.78 18.80
C LYS A 345 3.15 22.42 20.28
N GLU A 346 2.92 23.36 21.20
CA GLU A 346 3.13 23.12 22.63
C GLU A 346 2.00 22.26 23.23
N VAL A 347 0.74 22.46 22.81
CA VAL A 347 -0.40 21.62 23.23
C VAL A 347 -0.16 20.15 22.84
N ILE A 348 0.26 19.90 21.60
CA ILE A 348 0.56 18.54 21.13
C ILE A 348 1.74 17.92 21.89
N LYS A 349 2.80 18.69 22.16
CA LYS A 349 3.94 18.20 22.94
C LYS A 349 3.53 17.84 24.36
N ASP A 350 2.69 18.63 25.00
CA ASP A 350 2.19 18.36 26.35
C ASP A 350 1.31 17.10 26.36
N TYR A 351 0.44 16.95 25.36
CA TYR A 351 -0.34 15.73 25.15
C TYR A 351 0.58 14.49 25.06
N LEU A 352 1.59 14.55 24.18
CA LEU A 352 2.55 13.47 23.97
C LEU A 352 3.41 13.20 25.20
N PHE A 353 3.89 14.23 25.89
CA PHE A 353 4.70 14.09 27.10
C PHE A 353 3.90 13.46 28.23
N ASN A 354 2.66 13.89 28.44
CA ASN A 354 1.78 13.35 29.47
C ASN A 354 1.39 11.90 29.20
N LYS A 355 1.16 11.55 27.93
CA LYS A 355 0.74 10.19 27.54
C LYS A 355 1.91 9.20 27.49
N TYR A 356 3.06 9.63 26.95
CA TYR A 356 4.19 8.75 26.64
C TYR A 356 5.51 9.17 27.30
N GLY A 357 5.78 10.48 27.33
CA GLY A 357 7.06 11.02 27.76
C GLY A 357 7.41 10.77 29.23
N LYS A 358 6.45 10.82 30.15
CA LYS A 358 6.71 10.66 31.61
C LYS A 358 7.47 9.37 31.94
N ALA A 359 7.01 8.22 31.45
CA ALA A 359 7.62 6.92 31.76
C ALA A 359 8.99 6.74 31.09
N ASN A 360 9.12 7.14 29.83
CA ASN A 360 10.37 7.01 29.08
C ASN A 360 11.47 7.96 29.57
N TYR A 361 11.10 9.21 29.87
CA TYR A 361 12.04 10.19 30.39
C TYR A 361 12.52 9.81 31.80
N LEU A 362 11.64 9.22 32.62
CA LEU A 362 12.00 8.65 33.91
C LEU A 362 12.98 7.47 33.77
N LYS A 363 12.68 6.52 32.87
CA LYS A 363 13.57 5.38 32.58
C LYS A 363 14.96 5.83 32.14
N LYS A 364 15.03 6.83 31.25
CA LYS A 364 16.30 7.40 30.76
C LYS A 364 17.10 8.05 31.89
N LYS A 365 16.45 8.82 32.76
CA LYS A 365 17.08 9.43 33.94
C LYS A 365 17.58 8.41 34.95
N LEU A 366 16.82 7.36 35.22
CA LEU A 366 17.25 6.26 36.11
C LEU A 366 18.49 5.54 35.55
N ALA A 367 18.57 5.34 34.23
CA ALA A 367 19.75 4.76 33.59
C ALA A 367 21.00 5.65 33.73
N ILE A 368 20.84 6.98 33.58
CA ILE A 368 21.92 7.94 33.80
C ILE A 368 22.36 7.96 35.27
N ILE A 369 21.42 7.89 36.22
CA ILE A 369 21.72 7.75 37.66
C ILE A 369 22.65 6.57 37.90
N LYS A 370 22.32 5.40 37.37
CA LYS A 370 23.16 4.19 37.52
C LYS A 370 24.53 4.36 36.86
N LEU A 371 24.58 4.97 35.67
CA LEU A 371 25.84 5.20 34.97
C LEU A 371 26.77 6.14 35.75
N VAL A 372 26.24 7.26 36.26
CA VAL A 372 26.99 8.20 37.09
C VAL A 372 27.40 7.54 38.41
N ASN A 373 26.50 6.79 39.05
CA ASN A 373 26.80 6.08 40.30
C ASN A 373 27.92 5.05 40.10
N SER A 374 27.92 4.30 38.99
CA SER A 374 28.98 3.35 38.66
C SER A 374 30.36 4.03 38.53
N ILE A 375 30.43 5.21 37.92
CA ILE A 375 31.67 6.01 37.86
C ILE A 375 32.10 6.44 39.26
N VAL A 376 31.17 6.94 40.06
CA VAL A 376 31.42 7.41 41.42
C VAL A 376 31.95 6.28 42.31
N SER A 377 31.31 5.10 42.29
CA SER A 377 31.73 3.92 43.04
C SER A 377 33.10 3.41 42.60
N LYS A 378 33.40 3.42 41.29
CA LYS A 378 34.71 3.00 40.75
C LYS A 378 35.88 3.81 41.34
N HIS A 379 35.65 5.08 41.63
CA HIS A 379 36.68 6.01 42.14
C HIS A 379 36.60 6.22 43.66
N ASN A 380 35.78 5.44 44.36
CA ASN A 380 35.53 5.59 45.80
C ASN A 380 35.20 7.05 46.18
N ALA A 381 34.37 7.68 45.33
CA ALA A 381 33.85 9.03 45.49
C ALA A 381 32.43 8.97 46.06
N THR A 382 31.92 10.09 46.54
CA THR A 382 30.52 10.19 47.00
C THR A 382 29.79 11.29 46.23
N ILE A 383 28.61 10.97 45.68
CA ILE A 383 27.73 11.92 45.01
C ILE A 383 26.36 11.89 45.68
N SER A 384 25.71 13.04 45.78
CA SER A 384 24.36 13.15 46.32
C SER A 384 23.37 13.59 45.26
N ILE A 385 22.17 13.03 45.34
CA ILE A 385 21.09 13.31 44.41
C ILE A 385 20.28 14.53 44.88
N GLY A 386 19.88 15.36 43.93
CA GLY A 386 19.10 16.56 44.16
C GLY A 386 17.65 16.35 44.57
N ALA A 387 17.01 17.44 45.01
CA ALA A 387 15.67 17.40 45.60
C ALA A 387 14.60 16.75 44.72
N GLY A 388 14.57 17.02 43.42
CA GLY A 388 13.56 16.46 42.51
C GLY A 388 13.59 14.92 42.47
N ALA A 389 14.77 14.35 42.22
CA ALA A 389 14.95 12.90 42.19
C ALA A 389 14.81 12.27 43.58
N MET A 390 15.27 12.93 44.65
CA MET A 390 15.00 12.50 46.02
C MET A 390 13.49 12.41 46.29
N MET A 391 12.71 13.41 45.87
CA MET A 391 11.27 13.40 46.08
C MET A 391 10.60 12.22 45.38
N TYR A 392 11.06 11.90 44.17
CA TYR A 392 10.60 10.73 43.43
C TYR A 392 10.92 9.42 44.17
N PHE A 393 12.17 9.22 44.61
CA PHE A 393 12.57 7.99 45.33
C PHE A 393 11.87 7.82 46.67
N ARG A 394 11.39 8.91 47.28
CA ARG A 394 10.56 8.87 48.50
C ARG A 394 9.07 8.67 48.22
N GLY A 395 8.66 8.47 46.96
CA GLY A 395 7.27 8.29 46.57
C GLY A 395 6.42 9.57 46.73
N ILE A 396 7.05 10.74 46.74
CA ILE A 396 6.39 12.04 46.95
C ILE A 396 5.81 12.59 45.64
N VAL A 397 6.50 12.31 44.54
CA VAL A 397 6.10 12.70 43.18
C VAL A 397 6.25 11.50 42.25
N ASP A 398 5.35 11.36 41.29
CA ASP A 398 5.39 10.25 40.31
C ASP A 398 6.47 10.46 39.23
N TYR A 399 7.09 11.65 39.19
CA TYR A 399 8.11 12.04 38.23
C TYR A 399 8.94 13.22 38.75
N PHE A 400 10.18 13.36 38.27
CA PHE A 400 11.03 14.52 38.55
C PHE A 400 11.61 15.16 37.29
N GLY A 401 11.49 16.48 37.18
CA GLY A 401 11.91 17.27 36.02
C GLY A 401 13.39 17.66 36.00
N ASP A 402 13.97 18.01 37.15
CA ASP A 402 15.38 18.42 37.28
C ASP A 402 16.26 17.23 37.67
N TYR A 403 17.43 17.13 37.05
CA TYR A 403 18.45 16.16 37.45
C TYR A 403 19.67 16.90 38.03
N ASP A 404 19.49 17.33 39.28
CA ASP A 404 20.51 18.04 40.05
C ASP A 404 21.37 17.01 40.81
N LEU A 405 22.68 17.20 40.82
CA LEU A 405 23.65 16.38 41.56
C LEU A 405 24.55 17.28 42.39
N SER A 406 25.10 16.75 43.47
CA SER A 406 26.07 17.47 44.29
C SER A 406 27.24 16.57 44.71
N ILE A 407 28.44 17.14 44.70
CA ILE A 407 29.69 16.40 44.95
C ILE A 407 30.70 17.29 45.68
N SER A 408 31.57 16.70 46.50
CA SER A 408 32.70 17.41 47.08
C SER A 408 33.74 17.76 46.00
N LYS A 409 34.52 18.82 46.18
CA LYS A 409 35.58 19.19 45.24
C LYS A 409 36.60 18.05 45.07
N ASP A 410 37.02 17.42 46.17
CA ASP A 410 37.97 16.31 46.16
C ASP A 410 37.43 15.10 45.38
N ASP A 411 36.15 14.76 45.53
CA ASP A 411 35.53 13.65 44.80
C ASP A 411 35.28 13.98 43.32
N TYR A 412 34.95 15.23 43.00
CA TYR A 412 34.82 15.67 41.61
C TYR A 412 36.14 15.50 40.85
N GLU A 413 37.26 15.89 41.47
CA GLU A 413 38.59 15.75 40.87
C GLU A 413 38.93 14.29 40.54
N LYS A 414 38.41 13.32 41.31
CA LYS A 414 38.58 11.88 41.03
C LYS A 414 37.79 11.41 39.81
N ILE A 415 36.59 11.94 39.59
CA ILE A 415 35.66 11.43 38.57
C ILE A 415 35.61 12.25 37.28
N LYS A 416 36.10 13.51 37.29
CA LYS A 416 35.90 14.49 36.20
C LYS A 416 36.28 13.97 34.81
N ASP A 417 37.36 13.19 34.70
CA ASP A 417 37.86 12.69 33.42
C ASP A 417 36.96 11.57 32.86
N ASP A 418 36.45 10.69 33.72
CA ASP A 418 35.51 9.64 33.31
C ASP A 418 34.11 10.24 33.02
N LEU A 419 33.70 11.25 33.78
CA LEU A 419 32.45 11.99 33.54
C LEU A 419 32.50 12.75 32.21
N ALA A 420 33.65 13.37 31.86
CA ALA A 420 33.85 14.08 30.61
C ALA A 420 33.75 13.17 29.37
N LYS A 421 34.02 11.86 29.49
CA LYS A 421 33.90 10.90 28.39
C LYS A 421 32.45 10.62 27.99
N ILE A 422 31.51 10.81 28.91
CA ILE A 422 30.09 10.47 28.71
C ILE A 422 29.18 11.69 28.67
N SER A 423 29.73 12.89 28.86
CA SER A 423 28.98 14.14 28.91
C SER A 423 29.42 15.12 27.82
N THR A 424 28.55 16.07 27.50
CA THR A 424 28.97 17.27 26.76
C THR A 424 29.92 18.10 27.61
N THR A 425 30.75 18.95 26.97
CA THR A 425 31.62 19.89 27.68
C THR A 425 30.84 20.68 28.74
N PRO A 426 31.23 20.60 30.02
CA PRO A 426 30.56 21.31 31.09
C PRO A 426 30.61 22.82 30.89
N ASN A 427 29.47 23.49 31.08
CA ASN A 427 29.38 24.94 31.08
C ASN A 427 29.13 25.45 32.50
N LEU A 428 29.92 26.43 32.94
CA LEU A 428 29.77 27.02 34.26
C LEU A 428 28.56 27.95 34.29
N LYS A 429 27.58 27.62 35.12
CA LYS A 429 26.45 28.47 35.49
C LYS A 429 26.56 28.90 36.94
N TRP A 430 26.19 30.14 37.23
CA TRP A 430 26.06 30.66 38.60
C TRP A 430 27.30 30.43 39.48
N GLY A 431 28.50 30.58 38.92
CA GLY A 431 29.78 30.58 39.63
C GLY A 431 30.32 29.21 40.08
N TYR A 432 29.46 28.21 40.32
CA TYR A 432 29.85 26.92 40.91
C TYR A 432 28.98 25.73 40.47
N ILE A 433 28.06 25.92 39.52
CA ILE A 433 27.20 24.86 38.97
C ILE A 433 27.70 24.52 37.57
N TYR A 434 28.09 23.27 37.37
CA TYR A 434 28.47 22.76 36.06
C TYR A 434 27.24 22.15 35.39
N ASN A 435 26.80 22.77 34.29
CA ASN A 435 25.72 22.25 33.48
C ASN A 435 26.29 21.45 32.30
N PHE A 436 25.84 20.21 32.14
CA PHE A 436 26.20 19.36 31.00
C PHE A 436 25.05 18.43 30.64
N LYS A 437 25.19 17.70 29.53
CA LYS A 437 24.23 16.69 29.09
C LYS A 437 24.87 15.33 29.02
N ILE A 438 24.19 14.31 29.54
CA ILE A 438 24.49 12.88 29.28
C ILE A 438 23.32 12.33 28.48
N ASP A 439 23.58 11.80 27.29
CA ASP A 439 22.55 11.27 26.39
C ASP A 439 21.33 12.24 26.23
N GLY A 440 21.61 13.53 26.08
CA GLY A 440 20.60 14.57 25.89
C GLY A 440 19.81 15.01 27.14
N VAL A 441 19.99 14.36 28.30
CA VAL A 441 19.40 14.78 29.58
C VAL A 441 20.29 15.85 30.21
N GLU A 442 19.71 16.99 30.56
CA GLU A 442 20.41 18.08 31.26
C GLU A 442 20.68 17.74 32.73
N ILE A 443 21.90 18.03 33.16
CA ILE A 443 22.41 17.75 34.51
C ILE A 443 23.04 19.03 35.05
N ASP A 444 22.58 19.45 36.22
CA ASP A 444 23.19 20.53 37.00
C ASP A 444 24.01 19.90 38.13
N LEU A 445 25.34 19.93 38.02
CA LEU A 445 26.27 19.41 39.03
C LEU A 445 26.80 20.55 39.91
N VAL A 446 26.52 20.47 41.21
CA VAL A 446 26.97 21.43 42.21
C VAL A 446 28.25 20.90 42.87
N ILE A 447 29.34 21.64 42.74
CA ILE A 447 30.61 21.31 43.44
C ILE A 447 30.67 22.07 44.76
N LYS A 448 30.92 21.36 45.86
CA LYS A 448 31.03 21.93 47.21
C LYS A 448 32.49 22.17 47.59
N GLU A 449 32.78 23.33 48.17
CA GLU A 449 34.14 23.72 48.58
C GLU A 449 34.60 23.07 49.90
N ASP A 450 33.67 22.62 50.75
CA ASP A 450 33.97 21.93 52.01
C ASP A 450 33.98 20.40 51.83
N ASN A 451 34.90 19.70 52.52
CA ASN A 451 34.99 18.23 52.57
C ASN A 451 33.84 17.55 53.35
N VAL A 452 32.68 18.21 53.46
CA VAL A 452 31.49 17.71 54.13
C VAL A 452 30.32 17.78 53.16
N LEU A 453 29.95 16.63 52.60
CA LEU A 453 28.64 16.46 52.01
C LEU A 453 27.62 16.41 53.15
N ASN A 454 26.57 17.25 53.10
CA ASN A 454 25.44 17.20 54.04
C ASN A 454 24.50 16.03 53.70
N ILE A 455 25.06 14.82 53.65
CA ILE A 455 24.35 13.58 53.38
C ILE A 455 23.36 13.37 54.52
N CYS A 456 22.08 13.18 54.20
CA CYS A 456 21.16 12.60 55.18
C CYS A 456 21.54 11.13 55.37
N ASP A 457 21.40 10.57 56.58
CA ASP A 457 21.58 9.13 56.91
C ASP A 457 20.60 8.18 56.15
N LEU A 458 19.99 8.63 55.05
CA LEU A 458 19.04 7.90 54.22
C LEU A 458 19.70 7.56 52.89
N GLU A 459 20.11 6.30 52.79
CA GLU A 459 20.52 5.64 51.55
C GLU A 459 19.28 5.08 50.84
N TYR A 460 19.22 5.26 49.51
CA TYR A 460 18.21 4.61 48.68
C TYR A 460 18.87 3.52 47.84
N ASN A 461 18.36 2.29 47.93
CA ASN A 461 18.84 1.18 47.12
C ASN A 461 18.08 1.15 45.78
N LEU A 462 18.80 1.48 44.70
CA LEU A 462 18.30 1.39 43.33
C LEU A 462 18.96 0.19 42.64
N ASP A 463 18.29 -0.97 42.63
CA ASP A 463 18.76 -2.19 41.95
C ASP A 463 20.21 -2.61 42.33
N ASN A 464 20.52 -2.59 43.62
CA ASN A 464 21.82 -2.88 44.25
C ASN A 464 22.85 -1.74 44.21
N ASP A 465 22.50 -0.57 43.67
CA ASP A 465 23.29 0.64 43.78
C ASP A 465 22.80 1.48 44.98
N ILE A 466 23.71 1.83 45.88
CA ILE A 466 23.42 2.74 46.99
C ILE A 466 23.50 4.18 46.48
N LEU A 467 22.39 4.91 46.62
CA LEU A 467 22.31 6.33 46.29
C LEU A 467 22.27 7.15 47.58
N HIS A 468 23.18 8.10 47.69
CA HIS A 468 23.19 9.06 48.80
C HIS A 468 22.22 10.22 48.50
N LEU A 469 21.38 10.55 49.47
CA LEU A 469 20.40 11.61 49.37
C LEU A 469 20.79 12.76 50.29
N GLU A 470 20.78 13.98 49.75
CA GLU A 470 20.99 15.18 50.57
C GLU A 470 19.71 15.61 51.29
N SER A 471 19.85 16.34 52.41
CA SER A 471 18.69 16.80 53.15
C SER A 471 17.81 17.75 52.34
N LEU A 472 16.49 17.63 52.49
CA LEU A 472 15.54 18.59 51.91
C LEU A 472 15.83 20.02 52.36
N GLU A 473 16.28 20.18 53.62
CA GLU A 473 16.69 21.46 54.18
C GLU A 473 17.91 22.05 53.48
N TYR A 474 18.91 21.23 53.13
CA TYR A 474 20.05 21.67 52.34
C TYR A 474 19.61 22.19 50.98
N TRP A 475 18.80 21.43 50.25
CA TRP A 475 18.31 21.85 48.94
C TRP A 475 17.38 23.05 49.00
N TYR A 476 16.57 23.16 50.06
CA TYR A 476 15.77 24.35 50.31
C TYR A 476 16.63 25.61 50.45
N ASN A 477 17.62 25.57 51.34
CA ASN A 477 18.55 26.69 51.55
C ASN A 477 19.31 27.02 50.27
N ARG A 478 19.68 26.00 49.50
CA ARG A 478 20.39 26.17 48.24
C ARG A 478 19.53 26.80 47.15
N TYR A 479 18.32 26.31 46.94
CA TYR A 479 17.40 26.91 45.99
C TYR A 479 17.02 28.33 46.39
N TYR A 480 16.94 28.62 47.69
CA TYR A 480 16.72 29.97 48.19
C TYR A 480 17.88 30.91 47.84
N GLN A 481 19.13 30.49 48.04
CA GLN A 481 20.33 31.25 47.61
C GLN A 481 20.41 31.47 46.10
N LEU A 482 19.89 30.52 45.32
CA LEU A 482 19.82 30.58 43.87
C LEU A 482 18.56 31.29 43.34
N GLU A 483 17.77 31.91 44.23
CA GLU A 483 16.50 32.60 43.90
C GLU A 483 15.46 31.71 43.17
N ARG A 484 15.55 30.38 43.32
CA ARG A 484 14.62 29.40 42.75
C ARG A 484 13.40 29.20 43.66
N PHE A 485 12.67 30.28 43.96
CA PHE A 485 11.60 30.29 44.96
C PHE A 485 10.48 29.26 44.71
N HIS A 486 10.16 28.95 43.46
CA HIS A 486 9.17 27.91 43.13
C HIS A 486 9.58 26.51 43.63
N LYS A 487 10.87 26.18 43.62
CA LYS A 487 11.39 24.91 44.18
C LYS A 487 11.37 24.93 45.70
N CYS A 488 11.63 26.08 46.32
CA CYS A 488 11.50 26.27 47.76
C CYS A 488 10.07 26.02 48.25
N GLU A 489 9.06 26.53 47.53
CA GLU A 489 7.65 26.30 47.85
C GLU A 489 7.25 24.82 47.71
N LEU A 490 7.80 24.12 46.70
CA LEU A 490 7.58 22.68 46.53
C LEU A 490 8.11 21.88 47.74
N ILE A 491 9.31 22.22 48.23
CA ILE A 491 9.92 21.59 49.40
C ILE A 491 9.13 21.94 50.68
N LYS A 492 8.73 23.21 50.88
CA LYS A 492 7.92 23.64 52.04
C LYS A 492 6.58 22.93 52.14
N LYS A 493 5.88 22.81 50.99
CA LYS A 493 4.59 22.11 50.91
C LYS A 493 4.70 20.67 51.43
N TYR A 494 5.87 20.05 51.25
CA TYR A 494 6.14 18.69 51.71
C TYR A 494 6.67 18.61 53.15
N MET A 495 7.52 19.55 53.58
CA MET A 495 8.02 19.60 54.97
C MET A 495 6.93 19.98 56.01
N GLY A 496 5.67 20.09 55.58
CA GLY A 496 4.53 20.40 56.44
C GLY A 496 4.51 21.87 56.90
N GLY A 497 5.16 22.77 56.15
CA GLY A 497 5.23 24.20 56.49
C GLY A 497 6.05 24.53 57.74
N LYS A 498 6.88 23.59 58.25
CA LYS A 498 7.85 23.86 59.31
C LYS A 498 9.14 24.45 58.77
#